data_AF-A0AB72UIL3-F1
#
_entry.id   AF-A0AB72UIL3-F1
#
_cell.length_a   1.000
_cell.length_b   1.000
_cell.length_c   1.000
_cell.angle_alpha   90.00
_cell.angle_beta   90.00
_cell.angle_gamma   90.00
#
_symmetry.space_group_name_H-M   'P 1'
#
loop_
_entity.id
_entity.type
_entity.pdbx_description
1 polymer ?
#
loop_
_entity_poly.entity_id
_entity_poly.type
_entity_poly.pdbx_seq_one_letter_code
_entity_poly.pdbx_strand_id
1 'polypeptide(L)'
;MTVKVTEAAAADTGVSAASRARTELARLISYIVFGGVSVVLSSMAAGLPTSRWEPLGAGTFPKLVFALLAVLCLIAAIRSIIEIVRAGGLAGVGAAFTQWLYVRRVSIGLFALFAVYLGVLPWTGFSLASFVFLLIAQLMIAGVSRRTVIQSIIAALIFSVGLNLLFAEVFNVFLPRGVLFAG
;
A
#
# COMPACT_ATOMS: atom_id res chain seq x y z
N MET A 1 9.83 2.81 -52.20
CA MET A 1 9.15 1.96 -51.20
C MET A 1 9.98 1.80 -49.91
N THR A 2 11.31 1.81 -50.01
CA THR A 2 12.27 1.73 -48.88
C THR A 2 12.19 2.90 -47.88
N VAL A 3 12.01 4.13 -48.36
CA VAL A 3 11.96 5.34 -47.50
C VAL A 3 10.77 5.31 -46.51
N LYS A 4 9.58 4.88 -46.97
CA LYS A 4 8.38 4.76 -46.11
C LYS A 4 8.52 3.66 -45.05
N VAL A 5 9.27 2.59 -45.34
CA VAL A 5 9.52 1.50 -44.38
C VAL A 5 10.50 1.93 -43.29
N THR A 6 11.55 2.68 -43.64
CA THR A 6 12.50 3.25 -42.66
C THR A 6 11.86 4.31 -41.78
N GLU A 7 10.97 5.13 -42.33
CA GLU A 7 10.25 6.17 -41.58
C GLU A 7 9.22 5.56 -40.61
N ALA A 8 8.50 4.53 -41.04
CA ALA A 8 7.59 3.76 -40.19
C ALA A 8 8.33 2.99 -39.06
N ALA A 9 9.48 2.39 -39.35
CA ALA A 9 10.30 1.68 -38.35
C ALA A 9 10.97 2.63 -37.33
N ALA A 10 11.39 3.83 -37.76
CA ALA A 10 11.91 4.86 -36.87
C ALA A 10 10.81 5.46 -35.97
N ALA A 11 9.59 5.60 -36.48
CA ALA A 11 8.45 6.05 -35.70
C ALA A 11 8.01 5.01 -34.63
N ASP A 12 7.99 3.73 -34.98
CA ASP A 12 7.62 2.64 -34.05
C ASP A 12 8.63 2.48 -32.90
N THR A 13 9.93 2.61 -33.20
CA THR A 13 10.99 2.59 -32.19
C THR A 13 10.94 3.79 -31.24
N GLY A 14 10.60 4.99 -31.75
CA GLY A 14 10.39 6.19 -30.93
C GLY A 14 9.17 6.10 -30.00
N VAL A 15 8.04 5.57 -30.50
CA VAL A 15 6.82 5.35 -29.69
C VAL A 15 7.06 4.29 -28.59
N SER A 16 7.81 3.23 -28.91
CA SER A 16 8.22 2.19 -27.97
C SER A 16 9.15 2.74 -26.88
N ALA A 17 10.17 3.52 -27.23
CA ALA A 17 11.07 4.16 -26.27
C ALA A 17 10.34 5.10 -25.30
N ALA A 18 9.43 5.93 -25.82
CA ALA A 18 8.61 6.83 -25.01
C ALA A 18 7.67 6.06 -24.04
N SER A 19 7.13 4.90 -24.45
CA SER A 19 6.29 4.07 -23.58
C SER A 19 7.08 3.40 -22.44
N ARG A 20 8.34 3.06 -22.70
CA ARG A 20 9.26 2.50 -21.71
C ARG A 20 9.66 3.56 -20.67
N ALA A 21 10.04 4.75 -21.11
CA ALA A 21 10.36 5.88 -20.23
C ALA A 21 9.20 6.22 -19.27
N ARG A 22 7.96 6.21 -19.80
CA ARG A 22 6.72 6.41 -19.03
C ARG A 22 6.55 5.40 -17.90
N THR A 23 6.80 4.12 -18.19
CA THR A 23 6.69 3.04 -17.22
C THR A 23 7.76 3.16 -16.13
N GLU A 24 9.00 3.48 -16.53
CA GLU A 24 10.10 3.68 -15.60
C GLU A 24 9.84 4.84 -14.64
N LEU A 25 9.29 5.96 -15.11
CA LEU A 25 9.00 7.06 -14.22
C LEU A 25 7.94 6.72 -13.15
N ALA A 26 6.89 5.98 -13.51
CA ALA A 26 5.91 5.52 -12.54
C ALA A 26 6.55 4.58 -11.49
N ARG A 27 7.52 3.76 -11.91
CA ARG A 27 8.35 2.94 -11.01
C ARG A 27 9.22 3.83 -10.12
N LEU A 28 9.88 4.85 -10.67
CA LEU A 28 10.69 5.80 -9.92
C LEU A 28 9.90 6.50 -8.82
N ILE A 29 8.71 7.03 -9.13
CA ILE A 29 7.82 7.65 -8.14
C ILE A 29 7.48 6.64 -7.04
N SER A 30 7.15 5.41 -7.42
CA SER A 30 6.87 4.33 -6.46
C SER A 30 8.09 4.08 -5.56
N TYR A 31 9.30 3.98 -6.12
CA TYR A 31 10.53 3.76 -5.35
C TYR A 31 10.84 4.91 -4.40
N ILE A 32 10.59 6.15 -4.80
CA ILE A 32 10.75 7.32 -3.93
C ILE A 32 9.74 7.27 -2.78
N VAL A 33 8.46 7.00 -3.07
CA VAL A 33 7.40 6.92 -2.05
C VAL A 33 7.66 5.77 -1.07
N PHE A 34 7.88 4.54 -1.57
CA PHE A 34 8.14 3.39 -0.72
C PHE A 34 9.45 3.52 0.04
N GLY A 35 10.51 4.04 -0.59
CA GLY A 35 11.78 4.32 0.07
C GLY A 35 11.63 5.33 1.19
N GLY A 36 10.95 6.45 0.93
CA GLY A 36 10.68 7.48 1.93
C GLY A 36 9.85 6.97 3.11
N VAL A 37 8.73 6.27 2.83
CA VAL A 37 7.91 5.62 3.87
C VAL A 37 8.75 4.62 4.68
N SER A 38 9.61 3.85 4.03
CA SER A 38 10.47 2.87 4.72
C SER A 38 11.49 3.55 5.63
N VAL A 39 12.07 4.68 5.24
CA VAL A 39 12.94 5.49 6.11
C VAL A 39 12.17 5.98 7.34
N VAL A 40 10.96 6.52 7.15
CA VAL A 40 10.10 6.97 8.26
C VAL A 40 9.79 5.79 9.19
N LEU A 41 9.33 4.66 8.67
CA LEU A 41 8.99 3.49 9.50
C LEU A 41 10.21 2.91 10.22
N SER A 42 11.39 2.88 9.59
CA SER A 42 12.64 2.48 10.23
C SER A 42 13.00 3.41 11.40
N SER A 43 12.77 4.72 11.23
CA SER A 43 12.97 5.71 12.30
C SER A 43 11.96 5.56 13.44
N MET A 44 10.68 5.30 13.14
CA MET A 44 9.65 5.04 14.16
C MET A 44 9.91 3.73 14.92
N ALA A 45 10.40 2.70 14.23
CA ALA A 45 10.76 1.43 14.85
C ALA A 45 11.89 1.58 15.90
N ALA A 46 12.75 2.59 15.77
CA ALA A 46 13.78 2.89 16.76
C ALA A 46 13.22 3.43 18.08
N GLY A 47 11.98 3.94 18.09
CA GLY A 47 11.28 4.40 19.30
C GLY A 47 10.49 3.29 20.02
N LEU A 48 10.49 2.05 19.51
CA LEU A 48 9.76 0.96 20.15
C LEU A 48 10.41 0.54 21.47
N PRO A 49 9.62 0.24 22.52
CA PRO A 49 10.15 -0.18 23.81
C PRO A 49 11.02 -1.44 23.68
N THR A 50 12.22 -1.39 24.24
CA THR A 50 13.11 -2.55 24.32
C THR A 50 12.88 -3.28 25.63
N SER A 51 12.51 -4.56 25.58
CA SER A 51 12.49 -5.40 26.77
C SER A 51 13.91 -5.71 27.22
N ARG A 52 14.17 -5.65 28.53
CA ARG A 52 15.46 -6.04 29.12
C ARG A 52 15.82 -7.52 28.90
N TRP A 53 14.82 -8.33 28.53
CA TRP A 53 14.95 -9.77 28.32
C TRP A 53 15.11 -10.17 26.84
N GLU A 54 15.05 -9.19 25.94
CA GLU A 54 15.14 -9.39 24.49
C GLU A 54 16.40 -8.68 23.97
N PRO A 55 17.51 -9.39 23.71
CA PRO A 55 18.80 -8.77 23.37
C PRO A 55 18.76 -7.82 22.17
N LEU A 56 17.87 -8.12 21.21
CA LEU A 56 17.71 -7.32 20.00
C LEU A 56 16.55 -6.33 20.12
N GLY A 57 15.63 -6.46 21.07
CA GLY A 57 14.45 -5.60 21.21
C GLY A 57 13.45 -5.71 20.05
N ALA A 58 12.17 -5.44 20.32
CA ALA A 58 11.09 -5.62 19.35
C ALA A 58 11.22 -4.74 18.08
N GLY A 59 11.95 -3.62 18.18
CA GLY A 59 12.14 -2.69 17.07
C GLY A 59 13.25 -3.04 16.08
N THR A 60 14.20 -3.92 16.44
CA THR A 60 15.40 -4.15 15.61
C THR A 60 15.08 -4.86 14.30
N PHE A 61 14.21 -5.88 14.33
CA PHE A 61 13.83 -6.58 13.11
C PHE A 61 13.09 -5.65 12.12
N PRO A 62 12.01 -4.93 12.51
CA PRO A 62 11.39 -3.94 11.63
C PRO A 62 12.37 -2.88 11.12
N LYS A 63 13.24 -2.36 11.99
CA LYS A 63 14.24 -1.36 11.62
C LYS A 63 15.16 -1.85 10.51
N LEU A 64 15.69 -3.07 10.62
CA LEU A 64 16.59 -3.66 9.61
C LEU A 64 15.87 -3.94 8.29
N VAL A 65 14.66 -4.49 8.35
CA VAL A 65 13.86 -4.77 7.14
C VAL A 65 13.55 -3.47 6.40
N PHE A 66 13.10 -2.43 7.12
CA PHE A 66 12.81 -1.13 6.51
C PHE A 66 14.07 -0.39 6.04
N ALA A 67 15.21 -0.54 6.73
CA ALA A 67 16.47 0.02 6.27
C ALA A 67 16.91 -0.66 4.96
N LEU A 68 16.85 -1.99 4.88
CA LEU A 68 17.17 -2.74 3.67
C LEU A 68 16.23 -2.37 2.52
N LEU A 69 14.92 -2.28 2.78
CA LEU A 69 13.94 -1.88 1.78
C LEU A 69 14.23 -0.47 1.24
N ALA A 70 14.59 0.49 2.11
CA ALA A 70 14.99 1.83 1.69
C ALA A 70 16.22 1.80 0.76
N VAL A 71 17.23 0.99 1.07
CA VAL A 71 18.41 0.81 0.22
C VAL A 71 18.06 0.19 -1.13
N LEU A 72 17.22 -0.85 -1.14
CA LEU A 72 16.78 -1.49 -2.39
C LEU A 72 15.95 -0.53 -3.26
N CYS A 73 15.07 0.26 -2.66
CA CYS A 73 14.33 1.32 -3.35
C CYS A 73 15.26 2.39 -3.91
N LEU A 74 16.30 2.79 -3.18
CA LEU A 74 17.29 3.75 -3.67
C LEU A 74 18.05 3.21 -4.89
N ILE A 75 18.53 1.97 -4.84
CA ILE A 75 19.20 1.31 -5.98
C ILE A 75 18.26 1.24 -7.19
N ALA A 76 16.99 0.85 -6.97
CA ALA A 76 15.99 0.77 -8.03
C ALA A 76 15.65 2.15 -8.62
N ALA A 77 15.57 3.19 -7.78
CA ALA A 77 15.35 4.56 -8.21
C ALA A 77 16.50 5.06 -9.10
N ILE A 78 17.76 4.83 -8.70
CA ILE A 78 18.94 5.20 -9.49
C ILE A 78 18.92 4.50 -10.86
N ARG A 79 18.64 3.20 -10.90
CA ARG A 79 18.51 2.45 -12.17
C ARG A 79 17.41 3.03 -13.06
N SER A 80 16.25 3.32 -12.50
CA SER A 80 15.12 3.88 -13.24
C SER A 80 15.44 5.28 -13.80
N ILE A 81 16.16 6.12 -13.04
CA ILE A 81 16.66 7.42 -13.54
C ILE A 81 17.57 7.23 -14.75
N ILE A 82 18.53 6.30 -14.69
CA ILE A 82 19.44 6.00 -15.81
C ILE A 82 18.66 5.57 -17.06
N GLU A 83 17.64 4.74 -16.90
CA GLU A 83 16.79 4.28 -18.00
C GLU A 83 15.95 5.42 -18.61
N ILE A 84 15.40 6.31 -17.79
CA ILE A 84 14.63 7.49 -18.25
C ILE A 84 15.52 8.44 -19.05
N VAL A 85 16.73 8.73 -18.56
CA VAL A 85 17.71 9.60 -19.25
C VAL A 85 18.10 8.99 -20.60
N ARG A 86 18.32 7.67 -20.66
CA ARG A 86 18.63 6.95 -21.90
C ARG A 86 17.48 6.95 -22.92
N ALA A 87 16.23 7.01 -22.44
CA ALA A 87 15.04 6.92 -23.28
C ALA A 87 14.53 8.28 -23.81
N GLY A 88 15.24 9.38 -23.57
CA GLY A 88 14.97 10.67 -24.24
C GLY A 88 13.97 11.59 -23.56
N GLY A 89 13.66 11.40 -22.27
CA GLY A 89 13.04 12.44 -21.43
C GLY A 89 11.61 12.18 -20.92
N LEU A 90 10.96 13.27 -20.47
CA LEU A 90 9.79 13.26 -19.57
C LEU A 90 8.44 13.53 -20.28
N ALA A 91 8.36 13.41 -21.61
CA ALA A 91 7.11 13.71 -22.30
C ALA A 91 6.01 12.68 -21.95
N GLY A 92 4.88 13.13 -21.39
CA GLY A 92 3.72 12.28 -21.07
C GLY A 92 3.73 11.63 -19.67
N VAL A 93 4.57 12.11 -18.74
CA VAL A 93 4.60 11.70 -17.32
C VAL A 93 3.21 11.61 -16.70
N GLY A 94 2.42 12.67 -16.84
CA GLY A 94 1.12 12.79 -16.18
C GLY A 94 0.16 11.68 -16.60
N ALA A 95 0.11 11.36 -17.89
CA ALA A 95 -0.74 10.30 -18.42
C ALA A 95 -0.31 8.89 -17.96
N ALA A 96 1.00 8.65 -17.85
CA ALA A 96 1.52 7.38 -17.34
C ALA A 96 1.23 7.21 -15.83
N PHE A 97 1.39 8.29 -15.07
CA PHE A 97 1.12 8.30 -13.64
C PHE A 97 -0.37 8.13 -13.35
N THR A 98 -1.25 8.84 -14.05
CA THR A 98 -2.71 8.68 -13.89
C THR A 98 -3.17 7.29 -14.27
N GLN A 99 -2.63 6.70 -15.34
CA GLN A 99 -2.93 5.32 -15.72
C GLN A 99 -2.43 4.32 -14.67
N TRP A 100 -1.21 4.51 -14.13
CA TRP A 100 -0.67 3.68 -13.05
C TRP A 100 -1.56 3.75 -11.80
N LEU A 101 -2.01 4.95 -11.44
CA LEU A 101 -2.90 5.21 -10.30
C LEU A 101 -4.27 4.59 -10.52
N TYR A 102 -4.82 4.69 -11.73
CA TYR A 102 -6.11 4.13 -12.09
C TYR A 102 -6.12 2.60 -12.01
N VAL A 103 -5.07 1.94 -12.53
CA VAL A 103 -4.93 0.47 -12.47
C VAL A 103 -4.79 -0.01 -11.02
N ARG A 104 -4.15 0.78 -10.15
CA ARG A 104 -3.88 0.42 -8.74
C ARG A 104 -4.85 1.06 -7.73
N ARG A 105 -5.92 1.70 -8.21
CA ARG A 105 -6.86 2.46 -7.36
C ARG A 105 -7.46 1.63 -6.23
N VAL A 106 -7.72 0.35 -6.46
CA VAL A 106 -8.28 -0.56 -5.45
C VAL A 106 -7.26 -0.79 -4.33
N SER A 107 -6.00 -1.13 -4.67
CA SER A 107 -4.94 -1.32 -3.69
C SER A 107 -4.67 -0.04 -2.88
N ILE A 108 -4.58 1.10 -3.55
CA ILE A 108 -4.39 2.41 -2.90
C ILE A 108 -5.58 2.70 -1.97
N GLY A 109 -6.80 2.45 -2.43
CA GLY A 109 -8.00 2.60 -1.63
C GLY A 109 -8.03 1.68 -0.40
N LEU A 110 -7.57 0.44 -0.52
CA LEU A 110 -7.46 -0.47 0.64
C LEU A 110 -6.44 0.01 1.67
N PHE A 111 -5.27 0.51 1.22
CA PHE A 111 -4.28 1.07 2.14
C PHE A 111 -4.79 2.33 2.83
N ALA A 112 -5.47 3.21 2.10
CA ALA A 112 -6.11 4.39 2.66
C ALA A 112 -7.19 4.00 3.69
N LEU A 113 -8.03 3.03 3.36
CA LEU A 113 -9.06 2.50 4.25
C LEU A 113 -8.46 1.85 5.51
N PHE A 114 -7.33 1.15 5.38
CA PHE A 114 -6.61 0.58 6.52
C PHE A 114 -6.03 1.67 7.43
N ALA A 115 -5.47 2.74 6.85
CA ALA A 115 -5.00 3.89 7.63
C ALA A 115 -6.16 4.57 8.39
N VAL A 116 -7.32 4.73 7.75
CA VAL A 116 -8.54 5.23 8.40
C VAL A 116 -8.97 4.30 9.53
N TYR A 117 -9.01 2.98 9.30
CA TYR A 117 -9.32 1.98 10.32
C TYR A 117 -8.43 2.15 11.56
N LEU A 118 -7.11 2.26 11.39
CA LEU A 118 -6.17 2.46 12.50
C LEU A 118 -6.42 3.79 13.23
N GLY A 119 -6.74 4.85 12.49
CA GLY A 119 -7.01 6.18 13.06
C GLY A 119 -8.30 6.23 13.88
N VAL A 120 -9.35 5.52 13.47
CA VAL A 120 -10.65 5.51 14.18
C VAL A 120 -10.73 4.49 15.32
N LEU A 121 -9.83 3.49 15.32
CA LEU A 121 -9.80 2.41 16.31
C LEU A 121 -9.88 2.89 17.77
N PRO A 122 -9.14 3.93 18.21
CA PRO A 122 -9.22 4.45 19.58
C PRO A 122 -10.60 5.05 19.92
N TRP A 123 -11.36 5.50 18.93
CA TRP A 123 -12.67 6.13 19.13
C TRP A 123 -13.82 5.15 19.04
N THR A 124 -13.85 4.34 17.99
CA THR A 124 -14.98 3.44 17.70
C THR A 124 -14.83 2.07 18.34
N GLY A 125 -13.62 1.71 18.78
CA GLY A 125 -13.31 0.37 19.29
C GLY A 125 -13.13 -0.65 18.16
N PHE A 126 -12.62 -1.83 18.54
CA PHE A 126 -12.21 -2.88 17.61
C PHE A 126 -13.38 -3.43 16.79
N SER A 127 -14.50 -3.78 17.42
CA SER A 127 -15.63 -4.43 16.74
C SER A 127 -16.23 -3.53 15.66
N LEU A 128 -16.57 -2.28 15.98
CA LEU A 128 -17.18 -1.37 15.01
C LEU A 128 -16.19 -0.97 13.91
N ALA A 129 -14.93 -0.67 14.28
CA ALA A 129 -13.90 -0.33 13.30
C ALA A 129 -13.67 -1.48 12.32
N SER A 130 -13.52 -2.70 12.83
CA SER A 130 -13.28 -3.91 12.03
C SER A 130 -14.47 -4.25 11.15
N PHE A 131 -15.70 -4.10 11.66
CA PHE A 131 -16.90 -4.34 10.87
C PHE A 131 -16.95 -3.44 9.63
N VAL A 132 -16.80 -2.12 9.83
CA VAL A 132 -16.83 -1.13 8.75
C VAL A 132 -15.65 -1.35 7.78
N PHE A 133 -14.45 -1.57 8.31
CA PHE A 133 -13.26 -1.85 7.51
C PHE A 133 -13.45 -3.08 6.62
N LEU A 134 -13.84 -4.22 7.21
CA LEU A 134 -14.02 -5.47 6.47
C LEU A 134 -15.16 -5.37 5.46
N LEU A 135 -16.26 -4.71 5.81
CA LEU A 135 -17.38 -4.53 4.88
C LEU A 135 -16.95 -3.75 3.64
N ILE A 136 -16.31 -2.59 3.82
CA ILE A 136 -15.87 -1.76 2.71
C ILE A 136 -14.75 -2.46 1.92
N ALA A 137 -13.76 -3.04 2.59
CA ALA A 137 -12.64 -3.72 1.93
C ALA A 137 -13.10 -4.89 1.04
N GLN A 138 -14.02 -5.72 1.54
CA GLN A 138 -14.57 -6.84 0.77
C GLN A 138 -15.37 -6.33 -0.44
N LEU A 139 -16.18 -5.29 -0.29
CA LEU A 139 -16.95 -4.70 -1.39
C LEU A 139 -16.06 -4.02 -2.43
N MET A 140 -14.93 -3.42 -2.02
CA MET A 140 -13.93 -2.87 -2.95
C MET A 140 -13.25 -3.95 -3.78
N ILE A 141 -13.02 -5.14 -3.22
CA ILE A 141 -12.39 -6.27 -3.91
C ILE A 141 -13.39 -7.03 -4.77
N ALA A 142 -14.52 -7.43 -4.20
CA ALA A 142 -15.50 -8.33 -4.84
C ALA A 142 -16.54 -7.59 -5.70
N GLY A 143 -16.60 -6.26 -5.60
CA GLY A 143 -17.63 -5.44 -6.22
C GLY A 143 -18.98 -5.50 -5.50
N VAL A 144 -19.90 -4.60 -5.88
CA VAL A 144 -21.19 -4.42 -5.23
C VAL A 144 -22.27 -5.19 -5.99
N SER A 145 -22.73 -6.29 -5.40
CA SER A 145 -23.87 -7.09 -5.85
C SER A 145 -24.66 -7.57 -4.63
N ARG A 146 -25.94 -7.94 -4.80
CA ARG A 146 -26.73 -8.45 -3.66
C ARG A 146 -26.05 -9.61 -2.94
N ARG A 147 -25.46 -10.55 -3.68
CA ARG A 147 -24.76 -11.70 -3.11
C ARG A 147 -23.50 -11.28 -2.36
N THR A 148 -22.65 -10.44 -2.97
CA THR A 148 -21.40 -10.00 -2.33
C THR A 148 -21.65 -9.13 -1.11
N VAL A 149 -22.70 -8.30 -1.10
CA VAL A 149 -23.11 -7.52 0.08
C VAL A 149 -23.51 -8.42 1.23
N ILE A 150 -24.38 -9.41 1.00
CA ILE A 150 -24.81 -10.33 2.05
C ILE A 150 -23.61 -11.11 2.62
N GLN A 151 -22.76 -11.65 1.74
CA GLN A 151 -21.55 -12.36 2.15
C GLN A 151 -20.60 -11.46 2.95
N SER A 152 -20.39 -10.22 2.51
CA SER A 152 -19.52 -9.27 3.18
C SER A 152 -20.04 -8.86 4.56
N ILE A 153 -21.36 -8.67 4.70
CA ILE A 153 -22.00 -8.35 5.99
C ILE A 153 -21.81 -9.51 6.97
N ILE A 154 -22.12 -10.74 6.53
CA ILE A 154 -21.99 -11.94 7.37
C ILE A 154 -20.53 -12.11 7.81
N ALA A 155 -19.59 -12.08 6.85
CA ALA A 155 -18.17 -12.21 7.15
C ALA A 155 -17.68 -11.09 8.07
N ALA A 156 -18.03 -9.83 7.79
CA ALA A 156 -17.63 -8.70 8.63
C ALA A 156 -18.18 -8.84 10.04
N LEU A 157 -19.43 -9.28 10.22
CA LEU A 157 -20.04 -9.50 11.55
C LEU A 157 -19.30 -10.60 12.31
N ILE A 158 -19.08 -11.75 11.67
CA ILE A 158 -18.39 -12.90 12.28
C ILE A 158 -16.96 -12.52 12.68
N PHE A 159 -16.19 -11.89 11.80
CA PHE A 159 -14.80 -11.57 12.09
C PHE A 159 -14.65 -10.39 13.06
N SER A 160 -15.52 -9.38 12.99
CA SER A 160 -15.43 -8.25 13.93
C SER A 160 -15.86 -8.64 15.34
N VAL A 161 -17.09 -9.14 15.49
CA VAL A 161 -17.66 -9.48 16.80
C VAL A 161 -17.08 -10.79 17.31
N GLY A 162 -16.96 -11.81 16.45
CA GLY A 162 -16.45 -13.12 16.83
C GLY A 162 -15.00 -13.08 17.28
N LEU A 163 -14.11 -12.31 16.63
CA LEU A 163 -12.74 -12.14 17.14
C LEU A 163 -12.75 -11.37 18.46
N ASN A 164 -13.58 -10.34 18.63
CA ASN A 164 -13.68 -9.62 19.89
C ASN A 164 -14.11 -10.53 21.05
N LEU A 165 -15.12 -11.37 20.83
CA LEU A 165 -15.58 -12.36 21.82
C LEU A 165 -14.51 -13.42 22.11
N LEU A 166 -13.85 -13.94 21.07
CA LEU A 166 -12.76 -14.90 21.24
C LEU A 166 -11.65 -14.34 22.14
N PHE A 167 -11.21 -13.11 21.89
CA PHE A 167 -10.18 -12.47 22.71
C PHE A 167 -10.67 -12.20 24.14
N ALA A 168 -11.90 -11.72 24.30
CA ALA A 168 -12.46 -11.40 25.61
C ALA A 168 -12.70 -12.64 26.47
N GLU A 169 -13.31 -13.69 25.91
CA GLU A 169 -13.81 -14.84 26.66
C GLU A 169 -12.79 -15.98 26.73
N VAL A 170 -12.07 -16.26 25.64
CA VAL A 170 -11.12 -17.37 25.58
C VAL A 170 -9.73 -16.92 26.00
N PHE A 171 -9.26 -15.77 25.50
CA PHE A 171 -7.92 -15.28 25.82
C PHE A 171 -7.88 -14.35 27.03
N ASN A 172 -9.02 -13.93 27.59
CA ASN A 172 -9.07 -12.95 28.68
C ASN A 172 -8.29 -11.65 28.37
N VAL A 173 -8.25 -11.26 27.09
CA VAL A 173 -7.58 -10.05 26.59
C VAL A 173 -8.64 -9.11 26.03
N PHE A 174 -8.77 -7.92 26.61
CA PHE A 174 -9.68 -6.90 26.11
C PHE A 174 -9.08 -6.14 24.93
N LEU A 175 -9.79 -6.17 23.81
CA LEU A 175 -9.50 -5.28 22.68
C LEU A 175 -10.01 -3.86 22.96
N PRO A 176 -9.52 -2.86 22.21
CA PRO A 176 -9.95 -1.47 22.39
C PRO A 176 -11.46 -1.33 22.29
N ARG A 177 -12.12 -0.80 23.33
CA ARG A 177 -13.58 -0.61 23.36
C ARG A 177 -14.05 0.67 22.67
N GLY A 178 -13.12 1.59 22.39
CA GLY A 178 -13.43 2.89 21.83
C GLY A 178 -13.93 3.86 22.89
N VAL A 179 -13.44 5.10 22.89
CA VAL A 179 -13.90 6.12 23.86
C VAL A 179 -15.35 6.56 23.63
N LEU A 180 -15.92 6.35 22.43
CA LEU A 180 -17.31 6.72 22.13
C LEU A 180 -18.34 5.83 22.83
N PHE A 181 -17.93 4.63 23.25
CA PHE A 181 -18.81 3.65 23.89
C PHE A 181 -18.32 3.26 25.30
N ALA A 182 -17.33 3.99 25.83
CA ALA A 182 -16.75 3.75 27.15
C ALA A 182 -17.48 4.48 28.29
N GLY A 183 -18.74 4.87 28.06
CA GLY A 183 -19.66 5.42 29.07
C GLY A 183 -20.41 4.34 29.82
#